data_AF-A0A6G3WVI7-F1
#
_entry.id   AF-A0A6G3WVI7-F1
#
_cell.length_a   1.000
_cell.length_b   1.000
_cell.length_c   1.000
_cell.angle_alpha   90.00
_cell.angle_beta   90.00
_cell.angle_gamma   90.00
#
_symmetry.space_group_name_H-M   'P 1'
#
loop_
_entity.id
_entity.type
_entity.pdbx_description
1 polymer ?
#
loop_
_entity_poly.entity_id
_entity_poly.type
_entity_poly.pdbx_seq_one_letter_code
_entity_poly.pdbx_strand_id
1 'polypeptide(L)' 'AATGGTQPSFVPVLAAFDHEEVGSGSETGAQSPLLERILSRSVSARGGSDEDWSRALAGAFCVSADMAHAVHPNYAERHD' A
#
# COMPACT_ATOMS: atom_id res chain seq x y z
N ALA A 1 -27.26 -2.89 -18.24
CA ALA A 1 -26.41 -4.10 -18.28
C ALA A 1 -24.96 -3.62 -18.23
N ALA A 2 -24.22 -3.93 -17.17
CA ALA A 2 -22.83 -3.49 -17.03
C ALA A 2 -21.98 -4.23 -18.08
N THR A 3 -21.27 -3.44 -18.89
CA THR A 3 -20.37 -3.87 -19.96
C THR A 3 -19.32 -4.83 -19.39
N GLY A 4 -19.17 -6.01 -20.01
CA GLY A 4 -18.27 -7.08 -19.59
C GLY A 4 -16.79 -6.70 -19.73
N GLY A 5 -16.29 -5.88 -18.82
CA GLY A 5 -14.86 -5.67 -18.63
C GLY A 5 -14.23 -6.90 -17.97
N THR A 6 -13.06 -7.30 -18.47
CA THR A 6 -12.21 -8.30 -17.79
C THR A 6 -11.98 -7.84 -16.36
N GLN A 7 -12.40 -8.66 -15.40
CA GLN A 7 -12.11 -8.38 -13.99
C GLN A 7 -10.59 -8.34 -13.79
N PRO A 8 -10.05 -7.31 -13.13
CA PRO A 8 -8.62 -7.26 -12.87
C PRO A 8 -8.21 -8.49 -12.06
N SER A 9 -7.05 -9.06 -12.39
CA SER A 9 -6.51 -10.25 -11.70
C SER A 9 -6.08 -9.97 -10.26
N PHE A 10 -6.04 -8.70 -9.86
CA PHE A 10 -5.68 -8.21 -8.54
C PHE A 10 -6.61 -7.08 -8.09
N VAL A 11 -6.67 -6.84 -6.78
CA VAL A 11 -7.42 -5.74 -6.19
C VAL A 11 -6.48 -4.54 -6.02
N PRO A 12 -6.68 -3.42 -6.72
CA PRO A 12 -5.88 -2.21 -6.49
C PRO A 12 -6.23 -1.61 -5.13
N VAL A 13 -5.20 -1.20 -4.39
CA VAL A 13 -5.34 -0.59 -3.06
C VAL A 13 -4.50 0.68 -3.02
N LEU A 14 -5.11 1.78 -2.59
CA LEU A 14 -4.41 2.98 -2.17
C LEU A 14 -4.45 3.05 -0.65
N ALA A 15 -3.28 3.07 -0.01
CA ALA A 15 -3.15 3.30 1.42
C ALA A 15 -2.41 4.61 1.64
N ALA A 16 -3.04 5.53 2.37
CA ALA A 16 -2.46 6.81 2.76
C ALA A 16 -2.38 6.84 4.29
N PHE A 17 -1.19 7.05 4.82
CA PHE A 17 -0.90 7.03 6.25
C PHE A 17 -0.53 8.43 6.74
N ASP A 18 -0.80 8.68 8.02
CA ASP A 18 -0.40 9.90 8.70
C ASP A 18 0.94 9.69 9.44
N HIS A 19 1.50 10.75 10.01
CA HIS A 19 2.67 10.69 10.90
C HIS A 19 3.95 10.12 10.30
N GLU A 20 4.09 10.07 8.97
CA GLU A 20 5.31 9.58 8.31
C GLU A 20 6.54 10.40 8.76
N GLU A 21 6.42 11.73 8.72
CA GLU A 21 7.46 12.71 9.07
C GLU A 21 7.91 12.67 10.55
N VAL A 22 7.17 11.93 11.40
CA VAL A 22 7.51 11.73 12.82
C VAL A 22 7.78 10.26 13.17
N GLY A 23 8.00 9.42 12.15
CA GLY A 23 8.44 8.03 12.32
C GLY A 23 7.33 6.98 12.22
N SER A 24 6.12 7.35 11.78
CA SER A 24 4.99 6.44 11.50
C SER A 24 4.40 5.64 12.67
N GLY A 25 4.93 5.81 13.89
CA GLY A 25 4.52 5.08 15.09
C GLY A 25 3.25 5.64 15.74
N SER A 26 2.12 5.59 15.04
CA SER A 26 0.81 6.01 15.55
C SER A 26 -0.30 5.05 15.12
N GLU A 27 -1.52 5.24 15.62
CA GLU A 27 -2.68 4.41 15.22
C GLU A 27 -3.03 4.55 13.73
N THR A 28 -2.70 5.69 13.11
CA THR A 28 -2.97 6.02 11.71
C THR A 28 -1.72 6.01 10.83
N GLY A 29 -0.55 5.73 11.41
CA GLY A 29 0.72 5.66 10.70
C GLY A 29 0.98 4.31 10.04
N ALA A 30 2.01 4.27 9.19
CA ALA A 30 2.34 3.09 8.40
C ALA A 30 2.82 1.88 9.24
N GLN A 31 3.28 2.10 10.47
CA GLN A 31 3.64 1.02 11.40
C GLN A 31 2.44 0.43 12.15
N SER A 32 1.25 1.01 11.97
CA SER A 32 0.03 0.50 12.57
C SER A 32 -0.40 -0.84 11.91
N PRO A 33 -1.17 -1.68 12.62
CA PRO A 33 -1.76 -2.87 12.04
C PRO A 33 -2.95 -2.57 11.10
N LEU A 34 -3.21 -1.30 10.76
CA LEU A 34 -4.41 -0.88 10.03
C LEU A 34 -4.52 -1.55 8.66
N LEU A 35 -3.46 -1.48 7.85
CA LEU A 35 -3.46 -2.03 6.50
C LEU A 35 -3.64 -3.55 6.52
N GLU A 36 -2.85 -4.25 7.34
CA GLU A 36 -2.96 -5.70 7.51
C GLU A 36 -4.39 -6.12 7.91
N ARG A 37 -4.98 -5.44 8.90
CA ARG A 37 -6.35 -5.71 9.36
C ARG A 37 -7.39 -5.45 8.28
N ILE A 38 -7.24 -4.41 7.47
CA ILE A 38 -8.18 -4.10 6.39
C ILE A 38 -8.08 -5.16 5.28
N LEU A 39 -6.88 -5.52 4.87
CA LEU A 39 -6.65 -6.48 3.77
C LEU A 39 -7.09 -7.90 4.15
N SER A 40 -6.70 -8.38 5.33
CA SER A 40 -7.13 -9.69 5.85
C SER A 40 -8.65 -9.79 5.95
N ARG A 41 -9.31 -8.76 6.52
CA ARG A 41 -10.78 -8.70 6.59
C ARG A 41 -11.44 -8.68 5.21
N SER A 42 -10.81 -8.03 4.22
CA SER A 42 -11.30 -8.03 2.83
C SER A 42 -11.27 -9.42 2.22
N VAL A 43 -10.19 -10.19 2.43
CA VAL A 43 -10.09 -11.60 2.01
C VAL A 43 -11.18 -12.44 2.67
N SER A 44 -11.32 -12.38 3.99
CA SER A 44 -12.34 -13.15 4.72
C SER A 44 -13.77 -12.78 4.31
N ALA A 45 -14.07 -11.49 4.12
CA ALA A 45 -15.38 -11.01 3.69
C ALA A 45 -15.77 -11.50 2.28
N ARG A 46 -14.78 -11.89 1.47
CA ARG A 46 -14.96 -12.50 0.14
C ARG A 46 -14.98 -14.04 0.17
N GLY A 47 -15.02 -14.63 1.36
CA GLY A 47 -15.04 -16.08 1.56
C GLY A 47 -13.68 -16.76 1.50
N GLY A 48 -12.58 -15.98 1.53
CA GLY A 48 -11.22 -16.53 1.58
C GLY A 48 -10.85 -17.04 2.97
N SER A 49 -10.00 -18.06 2.98
CA SER A 49 -9.39 -18.64 4.18
C SER A 49 -8.09 -17.92 4.59
N ASP A 50 -7.50 -18.32 5.72
CA ASP A 50 -6.18 -17.82 6.14
C ASP A 50 -5.08 -18.15 5.12
N GLU A 51 -5.17 -19.31 4.45
CA GLU A 51 -4.27 -19.68 3.36
C GLU A 51 -4.44 -18.75 2.16
N ASP A 52 -5.66 -18.34 1.84
CA ASP A 52 -5.91 -17.36 0.78
C ASP A 52 -5.34 -15.98 1.13
N TRP A 53 -5.37 -15.59 2.41
CA TRP A 53 -4.68 -14.38 2.89
C TRP A 53 -3.16 -14.49 2.71
N SER A 54 -2.55 -15.58 3.17
CA SER A 54 -1.10 -15.79 3.01
C SER A 54 -0.67 -15.80 1.54
N ARG A 55 -1.44 -16.44 0.66
CA ARG A 55 -1.20 -16.44 -0.79
C ARG A 55 -1.38 -15.06 -1.42
N ALA A 56 -2.41 -14.32 -1.00
CA ALA A 56 -2.62 -12.95 -1.49
C ALA A 56 -1.47 -12.03 -1.08
N LEU A 57 -1.01 -12.11 0.17
CA LEU A 57 0.13 -11.34 0.66
C LEU A 57 1.43 -11.68 -0.10
N ALA A 58 1.69 -12.97 -0.33
CA ALA A 58 2.88 -13.43 -1.07
C ALA A 58 2.88 -13.00 -2.55
N GLY A 59 1.69 -12.85 -3.15
CA GLY A 59 1.52 -12.37 -4.53
C GLY A 59 1.36 -10.86 -4.66
N ALA A 60 1.35 -10.11 -3.55
CA ALA A 60 1.16 -8.66 -3.57
C ALA A 60 2.45 -7.93 -3.95
N PHE A 61 2.29 -6.77 -4.57
CA PHE A 61 3.36 -5.82 -4.80
C PHE A 61 2.96 -4.46 -4.23
N CYS A 62 3.89 -3.82 -3.52
CA CYS A 62 3.67 -2.53 -2.88
C CYS A 62 4.63 -1.50 -3.48
N VAL A 63 4.08 -0.36 -3.90
CA VAL A 63 4.87 0.83 -4.26
C VAL A 63 4.79 1.79 -3.09
N SER A 64 5.92 2.01 -2.42
CA SER A 64 6.06 3.13 -1.48
C SER A 64 6.26 4.40 -2.29
N ALA A 65 5.21 5.21 -2.40
CA ALA A 65 5.24 6.46 -3.15
C ALA A 65 5.46 7.63 -2.20
N ASP A 66 6.65 8.21 -2.25
CA ASP A 66 7.03 9.44 -1.54
C ASP A 66 7.81 10.35 -2.48
N MET A 67 7.93 11.63 -2.12
CA MET A 67 8.61 12.63 -2.90
C MET A 67 10.12 12.35 -2.98
N ALA A 68 10.66 12.47 -4.19
CA ALA A 68 12.09 12.49 -4.42
C ALA A 68 12.61 13.92 -4.58
N HIS A 69 13.90 14.13 -4.33
CA HIS A 69 14.54 15.43 -4.47
C HIS A 69 15.08 15.62 -5.90
N ALA A 70 14.53 16.57 -6.64
CA ALA A 70 15.10 17.01 -7.92
C ALA A 70 16.39 17.82 -7.70
N VAL A 71 17.28 17.84 -8.70
CA VAL A 71 18.54 18.61 -8.64
C VAL A 71 18.27 20.09 -8.39
N HIS A 72 18.72 20.59 -7.24
CA HIS A 72 18.60 22.01 -6.93
C HIS A 72 19.70 22.81 -7.65
N PRO A 73 19.38 23.82 -8.47
CA PRO A 73 20.37 24.48 -9.34
C PRO A 73 21.48 25.22 -8.57
N ASN A 74 21.19 25.71 -7.36
CA ASN A 74 22.21 26.37 -6.52
C ASN A 74 23.10 25.39 -5.73
N TYR A 75 22.75 24.10 -5.72
CA TYR A 75 23.38 23.08 -4.88
C TYR A 75 23.49 21.73 -5.62
N ALA A 76 23.92 21.77 -6.88
CA ALA A 76 24.04 20.57 -7.72
C ALA A 76 24.99 19.54 -7.11
N GLU A 77 25.98 19.98 -6.33
CA GLU A 77 26.93 19.14 -5.62
C GLU A 77 26.34 18.29 -4.48
N ARG A 78 25.08 18.52 -4.09
CA ARG A 78 24.38 17.71 -3.07
C ARG A 78 23.60 16.53 -3.63
N HIS A 79 23.61 16.37 -4.95
CA HIS A 79 22.99 15.23 -5.63
C HIS A 79 24.08 14.26 -6.11
N ASP A 80 23.84 12.96 -5.92
CA ASP A 80 24.71 11.87 -6.38
C ASP A 80 24.57 11.59 -7.88
#